data_AF-A0A183IJM1-F1
#
_entry.id   AF-A0A183IJM1-F1
#
_cell.length_a   1.000
_cell.length_b   1.000
_cell.length_c   1.000
_cell.angle_alpha   90.00
_cell.angle_beta   90.00
_cell.angle_gamma   90.00
#
_symmetry.space_group_name_H-M   'P 1'
#
loop_
_entity.id
_entity.type
_entity.pdbx_description
1 polymer ?
#
loop_
_entity_poly.entity_id
_entity_poly.type
_entity_poly.pdbx_seq_one_letter_code
_entity_poly.pdbx_strand_id
1 'polypeptide(L)'
;MELRCVLAVIRHGDRTPKQKLKMEVRHPKFFELFQKYDGFKFGELKLKRPQQLQEILDIVRYLLNEIKQGTPDGQNKISEQQGKLMQVKMVLEMYAECYYCRVLYGFFSGINRKVQLKYQPHGPRKKSSETESDAYKEPCFLLILKWGGELTNAGEMQAEELGKAFRCLYPGGQGQYGNDSRGLGFLRLHSTYRHDLKIYASEEGRVQMTAAAFAKGMLALEGQLPPIIVQMVKSANTDGLLDDDNDARQYQRSVKVFLHSYLQQDRCLTEEDFLRLNPTRSIFIENALRFIENPRRMCVRIYEMIIKMYENVKRLKNMGTGDRLYMGETWDLAERRWGKLVKDFRHVKRSGEVVFDISKIPDIYDCIKYDLQHNARMLNLDNDSELNEDLYICSKHMADIVVPQEYGITTQEKIMIGQGICTPLIKKLRSDLKRCIEGTAEEENLTRLDPRASTDIATPYRHVRTRLYFTSESHIHSLMNLLRYGGLVTALDKQWERAMTFLSSVTEFNYMAQLVLMLYEDTTKDVESDERFHVELHFSPGALPCIQTTHVAGLGYR
;
A
#
# COMPACT_ATOMS: atom_id res chain seq x y z
N MET A 1 22.68 -9.68 28.55
CA MET A 1 21.54 -9.86 27.63
C MET A 1 22.02 -10.12 26.20
N GLU A 2 21.60 -11.24 25.63
CA GLU A 2 21.87 -11.68 24.26
C GLU A 2 20.63 -11.54 23.38
N LEU A 3 20.76 -10.97 22.18
CA LEU A 3 19.67 -10.96 21.21
C LEU A 3 19.37 -12.38 20.72
N ARG A 4 18.11 -12.81 20.85
CA ARG A 4 17.59 -14.12 20.42
C ARG A 4 16.65 -14.04 19.22
N CYS A 5 15.79 -13.03 19.19
CA CYS A 5 14.80 -12.89 18.14
C CYS A 5 14.67 -11.45 17.66
N VAL A 6 14.50 -11.28 16.35
CA VAL A 6 14.05 -10.03 15.73
C VAL A 6 12.85 -10.31 14.85
N LEU A 7 11.71 -9.74 15.20
CA LEU A 7 10.51 -9.76 14.38
C LEU A 7 10.28 -8.35 13.84
N ALA A 8 9.97 -8.20 12.57
CA ALA A 8 9.63 -6.90 12.01
C ALA A 8 8.40 -6.98 11.10
N VAL A 9 7.48 -6.03 11.24
CA VAL A 9 6.36 -5.80 10.32
C VAL A 9 6.64 -4.50 9.59
N ILE A 10 6.73 -4.55 8.26
CA ILE A 10 7.26 -3.46 7.42
C ILE A 10 6.26 -3.14 6.30
N ARG A 11 5.88 -1.87 6.15
CA ARG A 11 5.07 -1.39 5.01
C ARG A 11 5.88 -1.43 3.73
N HIS A 12 5.24 -1.69 2.59
CA HIS A 12 5.90 -1.54 1.29
C HIS A 12 6.49 -0.13 1.04
N GLY A 13 7.45 -0.06 0.13
CA GLY A 13 8.08 1.20 -0.32
C GLY A 13 7.17 2.05 -1.21
N ASP A 14 7.70 3.21 -1.64
CA ASP A 14 7.03 4.14 -2.53
C ASP A 14 6.51 3.49 -3.82
N ARG A 15 5.33 3.93 -4.28
CA ARG A 15 4.59 3.29 -5.38
C ARG A 15 3.80 4.28 -6.22
N THR A 16 3.58 3.94 -7.49
CA THR A 16 2.75 4.74 -8.41
C THR A 16 1.28 4.78 -7.98
N PRO A 17 0.53 5.88 -8.21
CA PRO A 17 -0.90 5.97 -7.89
C PRO A 17 -1.71 4.85 -8.53
N LYS A 18 -2.52 4.16 -7.72
CA LYS A 18 -3.35 3.06 -8.21
C LYS A 18 -4.57 3.60 -8.93
N GLN A 19 -4.79 3.13 -10.16
CA GLN A 19 -5.92 3.54 -10.99
C GLN A 19 -6.83 2.37 -11.33
N LYS A 20 -8.10 2.71 -11.58
CA LYS A 20 -9.13 1.74 -12.00
C LYS A 20 -10.05 2.34 -13.04
N LEU A 21 -10.38 1.57 -14.06
CA LEU A 21 -11.39 1.87 -15.08
C LEU A 21 -12.49 0.82 -14.98
N LYS A 22 -13.74 1.26 -15.11
CA LYS A 22 -14.90 0.38 -15.22
C LYS A 22 -15.67 0.71 -16.50
N MET A 23 -15.97 -0.33 -17.29
CA MET A 23 -16.82 -0.20 -18.46
C MET A 23 -17.69 -1.44 -18.64
N GLU A 24 -18.88 -1.24 -19.18
CA GLU A 24 -19.70 -2.34 -19.66
C GLU A 24 -19.20 -2.76 -21.04
N VAL A 25 -19.14 -4.06 -21.27
CA VAL A 25 -18.81 -4.66 -22.56
C VAL A 25 -19.82 -5.74 -22.90
N ARG A 26 -20.23 -5.79 -24.17
CA ARG A 26 -21.27 -6.65 -24.72
C ARG A 26 -20.81 -7.40 -25.96
N HIS A 27 -19.68 -7.02 -26.55
CA HIS A 27 -19.21 -7.63 -27.78
C HIS A 27 -18.94 -9.14 -27.63
N PRO A 28 -19.36 -10.00 -28.58
CA PRO A 28 -19.23 -11.46 -28.51
C PRO A 28 -17.83 -11.97 -28.18
N LYS A 29 -16.79 -11.31 -28.69
CA LYS A 29 -15.38 -11.65 -28.37
C LYS A 29 -15.05 -11.64 -26.86
N PHE A 30 -15.72 -10.81 -26.06
CA PHE A 30 -15.53 -10.86 -24.60
C PHE A 30 -16.18 -12.10 -23.99
N PHE A 31 -17.28 -12.60 -24.55
CA PHE A 31 -17.94 -13.84 -24.12
C PHE A 31 -17.11 -15.07 -24.49
N GLU A 32 -16.56 -15.11 -25.70
CA GLU A 32 -15.63 -16.15 -26.14
C GLU A 32 -14.42 -16.24 -25.20
N LEU A 33 -13.80 -15.10 -24.89
CA LEU A 33 -12.70 -15.02 -23.93
C LEU A 33 -13.12 -15.50 -22.53
N PHE A 34 -14.31 -15.10 -22.09
CA PHE A 34 -14.83 -15.49 -20.78
C PHE A 34 -15.08 -16.99 -20.67
N GLN A 35 -15.61 -17.60 -21.73
CA GLN A 35 -15.80 -19.04 -21.83
C GLN A 35 -14.47 -19.79 -21.89
N LYS A 36 -13.51 -19.30 -22.69
CA LYS A 36 -12.18 -19.91 -22.86
C LYS A 36 -11.43 -20.10 -21.54
N TYR A 37 -11.63 -19.20 -20.58
CA TYR A 37 -10.98 -19.24 -19.27
C TYR A 37 -11.94 -19.64 -18.12
N ASP A 38 -12.98 -20.41 -18.42
CA ASP A 38 -13.94 -20.97 -17.45
C ASP A 38 -14.64 -19.93 -16.55
N GLY A 39 -14.79 -18.69 -17.03
CA GLY A 39 -15.35 -17.58 -16.25
C GLY A 39 -16.80 -17.83 -15.79
N PHE A 40 -17.60 -18.58 -16.56
CA PHE A 40 -19.00 -18.89 -16.22
C PHE A 40 -19.14 -19.74 -14.97
N LYS A 41 -18.13 -20.57 -14.66
CA LYS A 41 -18.13 -21.42 -13.46
C LYS A 41 -18.13 -20.61 -12.16
N PHE A 42 -17.44 -19.47 -12.16
CA PHE A 42 -17.25 -18.63 -10.96
C PHE A 42 -18.02 -17.30 -11.03
N GLY A 43 -18.66 -16.99 -12.15
CA GLY A 43 -19.35 -15.71 -12.40
C GLY A 43 -18.39 -14.50 -12.54
N GLU A 44 -17.08 -14.74 -12.46
CA GLU A 44 -16.04 -13.74 -12.67
C GLU A 44 -14.78 -14.35 -13.25
N LEU A 45 -14.03 -13.54 -14.00
CA LEU A 45 -12.75 -13.92 -14.59
C LEU A 45 -11.70 -12.86 -14.21
N LYS A 46 -10.56 -13.30 -13.69
CA LYS A 46 -9.44 -12.44 -13.27
C LYS A 46 -8.21 -12.74 -14.13
N LEU A 47 -7.93 -11.87 -15.07
CA LEU A 47 -6.81 -11.97 -16.01
C LEU A 47 -5.61 -11.18 -15.48
N LYS A 48 -4.48 -11.87 -15.32
CA LYS A 48 -3.20 -11.28 -14.86
C LYS A 48 -2.02 -11.63 -15.76
N ARG A 49 -2.10 -12.73 -16.52
CA ARG A 49 -0.96 -13.23 -17.32
C ARG A 49 -0.79 -12.38 -18.60
N PRO A 50 0.45 -12.17 -19.07
CA PRO A 50 0.72 -11.43 -20.31
C PRO A 50 -0.14 -11.84 -21.51
N GLN A 51 -0.22 -13.14 -21.79
CA GLN A 51 -1.02 -13.68 -22.90
C GLN A 51 -2.52 -13.31 -22.77
N GLN A 52 -3.07 -13.42 -21.56
CA GLN A 52 -4.46 -13.07 -21.28
C GLN A 52 -4.73 -11.57 -21.48
N LEU A 53 -3.78 -10.72 -21.10
CA LEU A 53 -3.87 -9.27 -21.27
C LEU A 53 -3.70 -8.88 -22.73
N GLN A 54 -2.87 -9.60 -23.49
CA GLN A 54 -2.74 -9.42 -24.94
C GLN A 54 -4.06 -9.74 -25.65
N GLU A 55 -4.76 -10.81 -25.30
CA GLU A 55 -6.06 -11.14 -25.88
C GLU A 55 -7.10 -10.02 -25.65
N ILE A 56 -7.12 -9.41 -24.46
CA ILE A 56 -7.97 -8.23 -24.21
C ILE A 56 -7.55 -7.05 -25.10
N LEU A 57 -6.25 -6.79 -25.23
CA LEU A 57 -5.74 -5.72 -26.08
C LEU A 57 -6.12 -5.92 -27.55
N ASP A 58 -6.04 -7.15 -28.05
CA ASP A 58 -6.39 -7.49 -29.43
C ASP A 58 -7.88 -7.29 -29.70
N ILE A 59 -8.76 -7.68 -28.76
CA ILE A 59 -10.19 -7.37 -28.84
C ILE A 59 -10.41 -5.85 -28.88
N VAL A 60 -9.76 -5.09 -28.00
CA VAL A 60 -9.91 -3.64 -27.95
C VAL A 60 -9.41 -2.95 -29.24
N ARG A 61 -8.29 -3.41 -29.80
CA ARG A 61 -7.75 -2.92 -31.08
C ARG A 61 -8.71 -3.19 -32.23
N TYR A 62 -9.26 -4.40 -32.28
CA TYR A 62 -10.29 -4.78 -33.26
C TYR A 62 -11.49 -3.83 -33.19
N LEU A 63 -12.07 -3.64 -31.99
CA LEU A 63 -13.23 -2.76 -31.81
C LEU A 63 -12.95 -1.31 -32.19
N LEU A 64 -11.77 -0.79 -31.84
CA LEU A 64 -11.38 0.57 -32.21
C LEU A 64 -11.19 0.73 -33.72
N ASN A 65 -10.77 -0.32 -34.43
CA ASN A 65 -10.64 -0.29 -35.89
C ASN A 65 -12.01 -0.31 -36.57
N GLU A 66 -12.91 -1.18 -36.13
CA GLU A 66 -14.30 -1.26 -36.63
C GLU A 66 -15.05 0.07 -36.44
N ILE A 67 -14.90 0.73 -35.26
CA ILE A 67 -15.49 2.05 -35.00
C ILE A 67 -14.95 3.11 -35.98
N LYS A 68 -13.66 3.04 -36.35
CA LYS A 68 -13.02 4.00 -37.27
C LYS A 68 -13.44 3.78 -38.72
N GLN A 69 -13.58 2.53 -39.14
CA GLN A 69 -13.93 2.18 -40.52
C GLN A 69 -15.40 2.45 -40.83
N GLY A 70 -16.27 2.49 -39.81
CA GLY A 70 -17.71 2.68 -39.96
C GLY A 70 -18.33 1.42 -40.56
N THR A 71 -19.23 0.75 -39.84
CA THR A 71 -19.87 -0.46 -40.36
C THR A 71 -20.76 -0.10 -41.56
N PRO A 72 -20.54 -0.67 -42.76
CA PRO A 72 -21.37 -0.40 -43.95
C PRO A 72 -22.82 -0.88 -43.80
N ASP A 73 -23.03 -1.90 -42.97
CA ASP A 73 -24.34 -2.46 -42.66
C ASP A 73 -24.59 -2.37 -41.15
N GLY A 74 -25.71 -1.74 -40.78
CA GLY A 74 -26.12 -1.47 -39.39
C GLY A 74 -26.41 -2.69 -38.51
N GLN A 75 -25.83 -3.86 -38.77
CA GLN A 75 -26.03 -5.12 -38.04
C GLN A 75 -25.06 -5.30 -36.85
N ASN A 76 -23.89 -4.67 -36.84
CA ASN A 76 -22.94 -4.72 -35.71
C ASN A 76 -22.69 -3.33 -35.13
N LYS A 77 -23.70 -2.79 -34.43
CA LYS A 77 -23.52 -1.54 -33.68
C LYS A 77 -22.67 -1.81 -32.44
N ILE A 78 -21.39 -1.44 -32.51
CA ILE A 78 -20.49 -1.51 -31.34
C ILE A 78 -21.04 -0.57 -30.26
N SER A 79 -21.46 -1.18 -29.15
CA SER A 79 -22.10 -0.48 -28.02
C SER A 79 -21.07 0.13 -27.05
N GLU A 80 -19.83 -0.33 -27.13
CA GLU A 80 -18.73 0.03 -26.25
C GLU A 80 -18.28 1.48 -26.44
N GLN A 81 -18.00 2.17 -25.32
CA GLN A 81 -17.55 3.55 -25.34
C GLN A 81 -16.12 3.67 -25.88
N GLN A 82 -15.97 4.24 -27.09
CA GLN A 82 -14.68 4.44 -27.77
C GLN A 82 -13.60 5.08 -26.87
N GLY A 83 -13.95 6.12 -26.11
CA GLY A 83 -13.00 6.79 -25.21
C GLY A 83 -12.45 5.90 -24.09
N LYS A 84 -13.24 4.92 -23.62
CA LYS A 84 -12.82 3.93 -22.62
C LYS A 84 -12.03 2.79 -23.26
N LEU A 85 -12.41 2.33 -24.45
CA LEU A 85 -11.60 1.38 -25.23
C LEU A 85 -10.20 1.96 -25.51
N MET A 86 -10.12 3.23 -25.91
CA MET A 86 -8.84 3.90 -26.10
C MET A 86 -8.01 3.94 -24.81
N GLN A 87 -8.65 4.14 -23.64
CA GLN A 87 -7.95 4.08 -22.36
C GLN A 87 -7.40 2.68 -22.07
N VAL A 88 -8.18 1.62 -22.31
CA VAL A 88 -7.73 0.23 -22.13
C VAL A 88 -6.53 -0.04 -23.03
N LYS A 89 -6.62 0.37 -24.31
CA LYS A 89 -5.52 0.28 -25.27
C LYS A 89 -4.27 0.96 -24.74
N MET A 90 -4.35 2.23 -24.35
CA MET A 90 -3.20 3.00 -23.85
C MET A 90 -2.54 2.37 -22.62
N VAL A 91 -3.32 1.90 -21.64
CA VAL A 91 -2.78 1.28 -20.42
C VAL A 91 -2.09 -0.06 -20.71
N LEU A 92 -2.63 -0.85 -21.64
CA LEU A 92 -2.03 -2.12 -22.03
C LEU A 92 -0.81 -1.91 -22.95
N GLU A 93 -0.83 -0.88 -23.81
CA GLU A 93 0.25 -0.56 -24.76
C GLU A 93 1.42 0.23 -24.18
N MET A 94 1.21 1.05 -23.13
CA MET A 94 2.27 1.88 -22.53
C MET A 94 3.55 1.08 -22.22
N TYR A 95 3.42 -0.21 -21.92
CA TYR A 95 4.55 -1.09 -21.61
C TYR A 95 4.81 -2.16 -22.67
N ALA A 96 4.05 -2.16 -23.77
CA ALA A 96 4.38 -2.93 -24.96
C ALA A 96 5.48 -2.22 -25.79
N GLU A 97 5.57 -0.88 -25.72
CA GLU A 97 6.52 -0.06 -26.49
C GLU A 97 7.81 0.32 -25.74
N CYS A 98 7.93 -0.02 -24.46
CA CYS A 98 9.16 0.27 -23.72
C CYS A 98 10.30 -0.60 -24.26
N TYR A 99 11.25 0.01 -24.99
CA TYR A 99 12.39 -0.66 -25.65
C TYR A 99 13.19 -1.54 -24.67
N TYR A 100 13.34 -1.12 -23.42
CA TYR A 100 13.98 -1.89 -22.35
C TYR A 100 13.22 -3.18 -21.97
N CYS A 101 11.88 -3.14 -22.01
CA CYS A 101 11.03 -4.30 -21.74
C CYS A 101 11.02 -5.30 -22.91
N ARG A 102 11.26 -4.80 -24.13
CA ARG A 102 11.32 -5.60 -25.36
C ARG A 102 12.58 -6.48 -25.43
N VAL A 103 13.69 -6.04 -24.85
CA VAL A 103 14.99 -6.74 -24.89
C VAL A 103 15.22 -7.65 -23.67
N LEU A 104 14.70 -7.31 -22.49
CA LEU A 104 14.98 -8.07 -21.26
C LEU A 104 13.85 -8.98 -20.76
N TYR A 105 12.57 -8.74 -21.12
CA TYR A 105 11.44 -9.38 -20.41
C TYR A 105 10.29 -9.93 -21.27
N GLY A 106 10.33 -9.85 -22.60
CA GLY A 106 9.36 -10.50 -23.50
C GLY A 106 7.88 -10.22 -23.18
N PHE A 107 7.25 -9.24 -23.85
CA PHE A 107 5.81 -8.92 -23.82
C PHE A 107 5.17 -8.81 -22.42
N PHE A 108 4.86 -7.57 -22.00
CA PHE A 108 4.27 -7.19 -20.70
C PHE A 108 5.15 -7.48 -19.47
N SER A 109 6.11 -6.59 -19.18
CA SER A 109 6.63 -6.47 -17.82
C SER A 109 5.60 -5.71 -16.97
N GLY A 110 4.97 -6.41 -16.01
CA GLY A 110 4.02 -5.77 -15.11
C GLY A 110 3.17 -6.76 -14.34
N ILE A 111 3.65 -7.17 -13.17
CA ILE A 111 2.93 -8.04 -12.21
C ILE A 111 1.64 -7.37 -11.67
N ASN A 112 1.48 -6.04 -11.85
CA ASN A 112 0.48 -5.25 -11.14
C ASN A 112 -0.76 -4.86 -11.97
N ARG A 113 -0.88 -5.34 -13.22
CA ARG A 113 -2.10 -5.13 -14.02
C ARG A 113 -3.05 -6.29 -13.91
N LYS A 114 -4.33 -5.95 -13.83
CA LYS A 114 -5.40 -6.94 -13.75
C LYS A 114 -6.62 -6.45 -14.50
N VAL A 115 -7.08 -7.27 -15.43
CA VAL A 115 -8.42 -7.13 -16.03
C VAL A 115 -9.33 -8.11 -15.32
N GLN A 116 -10.44 -7.63 -14.80
CA GLN A 116 -11.49 -8.48 -14.22
C GLN A 116 -12.77 -8.31 -15.03
N LEU A 117 -13.33 -9.41 -15.50
CA LEU A 117 -14.67 -9.45 -16.10
C LEU A 117 -15.62 -10.02 -15.06
N LYS A 118 -16.72 -9.31 -14.78
CA LYS A 118 -17.80 -9.82 -13.94
C LYS A 118 -19.04 -10.01 -14.78
N TYR A 119 -19.57 -11.23 -14.80
CA TYR A 119 -20.74 -11.55 -15.60
C TYR A 119 -22.00 -10.92 -14.99
N GLN A 120 -22.79 -10.28 -15.85
CA GLN A 120 -24.07 -9.67 -15.51
C GLN A 120 -25.14 -10.28 -16.43
N PRO A 121 -25.76 -11.41 -16.02
CA PRO A 121 -26.70 -12.14 -16.89
C PRO A 121 -27.93 -11.33 -17.29
N HIS A 122 -28.34 -10.39 -16.43
CA HIS A 122 -29.51 -9.52 -16.62
C HIS A 122 -29.12 -8.05 -16.81
N GLY A 123 -27.92 -7.79 -17.32
CA GLY A 123 -27.37 -6.45 -17.46
C GLY A 123 -27.06 -5.72 -16.13
N PRO A 124 -26.77 -4.41 -16.17
CA PRO A 124 -26.35 -3.66 -15.00
C PRO A 124 -27.46 -3.47 -13.97
N ARG A 125 -27.20 -3.84 -12.71
CA ARG A 125 -28.08 -3.55 -11.56
C ARG A 125 -28.12 -2.03 -11.30
N LYS A 126 -29.27 -1.38 -11.49
CA LYS A 126 -29.47 0.04 -11.11
C LYS A 126 -29.37 0.17 -9.58
N LYS A 127 -28.66 1.20 -9.08
CA LYS A 127 -28.72 1.61 -7.67
C LYS A 127 -30.00 2.44 -7.46
N SER A 128 -31.06 1.78 -7.01
CA SER A 128 -32.31 2.25 -6.36
C SER A 128 -33.14 3.43 -6.95
N SER A 129 -34.45 3.15 -7.01
CA SER A 129 -35.64 4.02 -7.09
C SER A 129 -35.83 4.87 -8.34
N GLU A 130 -36.48 4.29 -9.34
CA GLU A 130 -37.64 4.85 -10.06
C GLU A 130 -38.18 3.72 -10.97
N THR A 131 -39.47 3.45 -10.82
CA THR A 131 -40.30 2.51 -11.58
C THR A 131 -40.01 2.56 -13.08
N GLU A 132 -39.73 1.41 -13.68
CA GLU A 132 -40.26 0.97 -15.00
C GLU A 132 -39.55 -0.32 -15.48
N SER A 133 -40.35 -1.37 -15.61
CA SER A 133 -40.16 -2.66 -16.30
C SER A 133 -38.89 -3.48 -16.00
N ASP A 134 -39.11 -4.72 -15.55
CA ASP A 134 -38.20 -5.85 -15.72
C ASP A 134 -38.05 -6.20 -17.22
N ALA A 135 -37.60 -5.24 -18.04
CA ALA A 135 -37.10 -5.55 -19.36
C ALA A 135 -35.80 -6.35 -19.15
N TYR A 136 -35.83 -7.64 -19.53
CA TYR A 136 -34.63 -8.47 -19.62
C TYR A 136 -33.57 -7.72 -20.42
N LYS A 137 -32.58 -7.13 -19.73
CA LYS A 137 -31.45 -6.51 -20.40
C LYS A 137 -30.54 -7.62 -20.88
N GLU A 138 -30.07 -7.51 -22.12
CA GLU A 138 -29.10 -8.43 -22.69
C GLU A 138 -27.90 -8.63 -21.74
N PRO A 139 -27.36 -9.86 -21.65
CA PRO A 139 -26.19 -10.15 -20.85
C PRO A 139 -25.02 -9.22 -21.20
N CYS A 140 -24.24 -8.84 -20.19
CA CYS A 140 -23.01 -8.09 -20.40
C CYS A 140 -21.95 -8.47 -19.38
N PHE A 141 -20.74 -7.94 -19.56
CA PHE A 141 -19.71 -7.97 -18.53
C PHE A 141 -19.43 -6.55 -18.03
N LEU A 142 -19.17 -6.45 -16.73
CA LEU A 142 -18.46 -5.32 -16.17
C LEU A 142 -16.96 -5.59 -16.28
N LEU A 143 -16.30 -4.95 -17.25
CA LEU A 143 -14.85 -4.93 -17.37
C LEU A 143 -14.26 -3.94 -16.39
N ILE A 144 -13.33 -4.42 -15.56
CA ILE A 144 -12.60 -3.64 -14.57
C ILE A 144 -11.11 -3.79 -14.86
N LEU A 145 -10.50 -2.75 -15.42
CA LEU A 145 -9.05 -2.66 -15.60
C LEU A 145 -8.44 -1.92 -14.41
N LYS A 146 -7.46 -2.53 -13.74
CA LYS A 146 -6.67 -1.91 -12.67
C LYS A 146 -5.20 -1.87 -13.07
N TRP A 147 -4.56 -0.72 -12.86
CA TRP A 147 -3.14 -0.47 -13.15
C TRP A 147 -2.55 0.51 -12.14
N GLY A 148 -1.24 0.75 -12.23
CA GLY A 148 -0.50 1.48 -11.20
C GLY A 148 -0.36 0.67 -9.91
N GLY A 149 0.04 1.32 -8.82
CA GLY A 149 0.41 0.61 -7.60
C GLY A 149 1.69 -0.22 -7.77
N GLU A 150 2.54 0.18 -8.70
CA GLU A 150 3.84 -0.43 -8.98
C GLU A 150 4.88 0.19 -8.06
N LEU A 151 5.79 -0.62 -7.51
CA LEU A 151 6.91 -0.11 -6.72
C LEU A 151 7.74 0.82 -7.60
N THR A 152 8.06 2.01 -7.13
CA THR A 152 8.92 2.96 -7.86
C THR A 152 10.40 2.63 -7.67
N ASN A 153 11.29 3.25 -8.45
CA ASN A 153 12.73 3.15 -8.23
C ASN A 153 13.08 3.75 -6.86
N ALA A 154 12.39 4.83 -6.46
CA ALA A 154 12.52 5.39 -5.11
C ALA A 154 12.11 4.37 -4.04
N GLY A 155 11.02 3.65 -4.23
CA GLY A 155 10.56 2.60 -3.32
C GLY A 155 11.53 1.41 -3.22
N GLU A 156 12.17 1.02 -4.33
CA GLU A 156 13.24 0.03 -4.34
C GLU A 156 14.46 0.51 -3.54
N MET A 157 14.92 1.74 -3.78
CA MET A 157 16.05 2.34 -3.05
C MET A 157 15.74 2.47 -1.54
N GLN A 158 14.55 2.96 -1.18
CA GLN A 158 14.10 3.05 0.22
C GLN A 158 14.16 1.69 0.92
N ALA A 159 13.70 0.63 0.25
CA ALA A 159 13.71 -0.72 0.80
C ALA A 159 15.14 -1.26 0.95
N GLU A 160 16.00 -1.05 -0.04
CA GLU A 160 17.40 -1.48 0.00
C GLU A 160 18.19 -0.75 1.10
N GLU A 161 18.00 0.57 1.22
CA GLU A 161 18.61 1.39 2.28
C GLU A 161 18.13 0.97 3.67
N LEU A 162 16.83 0.71 3.85
CA LEU A 162 16.32 0.19 5.12
C LEU A 162 16.93 -1.18 5.43
N GLY A 163 17.08 -2.06 4.43
CA GLY A 163 17.76 -3.34 4.58
C GLY A 163 19.21 -3.18 5.06
N LYS A 164 19.95 -2.23 4.47
CA LYS A 164 21.31 -1.87 4.90
C LYS A 164 21.34 -1.36 6.34
N ALA A 165 20.36 -0.55 6.76
CA ALA A 165 20.24 -0.09 8.14
C ALA A 165 19.91 -1.25 9.11
N PHE A 166 18.98 -2.13 8.74
CA PHE A 166 18.59 -3.30 9.54
C PHE A 166 19.74 -4.25 9.81
N ARG A 167 20.70 -4.36 8.88
CA ARG A 167 21.94 -5.12 9.08
C ARG A 167 22.65 -4.73 10.38
N CYS A 168 22.62 -3.45 10.74
CA CYS A 168 23.32 -2.88 11.89
C CYS A 168 22.56 -3.04 13.22
N LEU A 169 21.31 -3.55 13.21
CA LEU A 169 20.54 -3.80 14.44
C LEU A 169 21.17 -4.91 15.30
N TYR A 170 21.95 -5.81 14.69
CA TYR A 170 22.78 -6.73 15.45
C TYR A 170 24.13 -6.05 15.77
N PRO A 171 24.46 -5.82 17.05
CA PRO A 171 25.68 -5.09 17.42
C PRO A 171 26.95 -5.81 16.94
N GLY A 172 27.85 -5.05 16.33
CA GLY A 172 29.23 -5.48 16.07
C GLY A 172 29.98 -5.64 17.40
N GLY A 173 30.67 -6.76 17.59
CA GLY A 173 31.41 -7.00 18.84
C GLY A 173 32.59 -6.04 19.00
N GLN A 174 32.79 -5.51 20.21
CA GLN A 174 33.96 -4.73 20.62
C GLN A 174 35.18 -5.66 20.87
N GLY A 175 35.71 -6.29 19.83
CA GLY A 175 36.96 -7.06 19.91
C GLY A 175 38.19 -6.21 19.58
N GLN A 176 39.39 -6.62 20.01
CA GLN A 176 40.68 -5.93 19.78
C GLN A 176 41.08 -5.70 18.30
N TYR A 177 40.32 -6.23 17.35
CA TYR A 177 40.43 -5.95 15.90
C TYR A 177 39.31 -5.05 15.35
N GLY A 178 38.50 -4.45 16.23
CA GLY A 178 37.24 -3.77 15.91
C GLY A 178 37.34 -2.29 15.54
N ASN A 179 38.53 -1.70 15.45
CA ASN A 179 38.66 -0.27 15.18
C ASN A 179 38.43 0.13 13.71
N ASP A 180 38.42 -0.82 12.76
CA ASP A 180 38.23 -0.51 11.32
C ASP A 180 37.00 -1.15 10.66
N SER A 181 36.20 -1.92 11.41
CA SER A 181 35.00 -2.57 10.86
C SER A 181 33.75 -2.02 11.54
N ARG A 182 33.11 -1.01 10.94
CA ARG A 182 31.67 -0.77 11.15
C ARG A 182 30.94 -2.08 10.84
N GLY A 183 30.60 -2.81 11.90
CA GLY A 183 30.41 -4.26 11.88
C GLY A 183 29.45 -4.77 10.80
N LEU A 184 29.82 -5.91 10.20
CA LEU A 184 28.99 -6.70 9.28
C LEU A 184 27.60 -7.07 9.84
N GLY A 185 27.36 -6.86 11.14
CA GLY A 185 26.04 -6.99 11.79
C GLY A 185 25.41 -8.37 11.56
N PHE A 186 24.18 -8.38 11.07
CA PHE A 186 23.48 -9.63 10.71
C PHE A 186 24.16 -10.44 9.60
N LEU A 187 24.92 -9.81 8.68
CA LEU A 187 25.64 -10.56 7.63
C LEU A 187 26.57 -11.61 8.24
N ARG A 188 27.27 -11.27 9.32
CA ARG A 188 28.18 -12.20 9.98
C ARG A 188 27.44 -13.44 10.48
N LEU A 189 26.24 -13.28 11.03
CA LEU A 189 25.43 -14.41 11.48
C LEU A 189 24.94 -15.24 10.29
N HIS A 190 24.54 -14.56 9.21
CA HIS A 190 24.07 -15.22 7.99
C HIS A 190 25.16 -16.06 7.33
N SER A 191 26.35 -15.48 7.11
CA SER A 191 27.50 -16.17 6.50
C SER A 191 28.04 -17.34 7.33
N THR A 192 27.74 -17.38 8.63
CA THR A 192 28.16 -18.46 9.54
C THR A 192 27.02 -19.42 9.89
N TYR A 193 25.91 -19.40 9.12
CA TYR A 193 24.74 -20.27 9.31
C TYR A 193 24.10 -20.18 10.72
N ARG A 194 24.29 -19.05 11.41
CA ARG A 194 23.72 -18.77 12.75
C ARG A 194 22.49 -17.86 12.71
N HIS A 195 22.05 -17.49 11.50
CA HIS A 195 20.88 -16.65 11.28
C HIS A 195 19.72 -17.45 10.70
N ASP A 196 18.72 -17.75 11.53
CA ASP A 196 17.45 -18.32 11.05
C ASP A 196 16.58 -17.17 10.50
N LEU A 197 16.84 -16.77 9.26
CA LEU A 197 16.11 -15.71 8.56
C LEU A 197 14.97 -16.29 7.72
N LYS A 198 13.75 -15.75 7.91
CA LYS A 198 12.63 -15.96 6.99
C LYS A 198 11.96 -14.62 6.68
N ILE A 199 11.69 -14.39 5.40
CA ILE A 199 11.03 -13.19 4.90
C ILE A 199 9.69 -13.61 4.32
N TYR A 200 8.62 -12.95 4.75
CA TYR A 200 7.25 -13.16 4.30
C TYR A 200 6.73 -11.87 3.67
N ALA A 201 5.98 -12.00 2.59
CA ALA A 201 5.32 -10.88 1.93
C ALA A 201 3.88 -11.25 1.54
N SER A 202 2.99 -10.26 1.55
CA SER A 202 1.69 -10.37 0.87
C SER A 202 1.90 -10.61 -0.65
N GLU A 203 0.91 -11.19 -1.33
CA GLU A 203 0.96 -11.47 -2.78
C GLU A 203 0.90 -10.22 -3.66
N GLU A 204 0.74 -9.04 -3.08
CA GLU A 204 0.81 -7.80 -3.83
C GLU A 204 2.23 -7.60 -4.40
N GLY A 205 2.34 -7.48 -5.72
CA GLY A 205 3.64 -7.43 -6.41
C GLY A 205 4.57 -6.35 -5.86
N ARG A 206 4.05 -5.16 -5.50
CA ARG A 206 4.87 -4.11 -4.86
C ARG A 206 5.45 -4.52 -3.50
N VAL A 207 4.71 -5.29 -2.72
CA VAL A 207 5.12 -5.76 -1.39
C VAL A 207 6.22 -6.82 -1.54
N GLN A 208 6.07 -7.75 -2.49
CA GLN A 208 7.10 -8.76 -2.80
C GLN A 208 8.39 -8.11 -3.31
N MET A 209 8.28 -7.13 -4.20
CA MET A 209 9.43 -6.37 -4.71
C MET A 209 10.12 -5.58 -3.59
N THR A 210 9.35 -4.94 -2.68
CA THR A 210 9.94 -4.28 -1.49
C THR A 210 10.70 -5.29 -0.63
N ALA A 211 10.10 -6.45 -0.35
CA ALA A 211 10.73 -7.48 0.47
C ALA A 211 12.07 -7.98 -0.14
N ALA A 212 12.11 -8.16 -1.47
CA ALA A 212 13.32 -8.56 -2.17
C ALA A 212 14.38 -7.45 -2.20
N ALA A 213 13.99 -6.19 -2.45
CA ALA A 213 14.91 -5.06 -2.40
C ALA A 213 15.51 -4.87 -1.00
N PHE A 214 14.67 -5.02 0.03
CA PHE A 214 15.14 -5.05 1.40
C PHE A 214 16.11 -6.21 1.66
N ALA A 215 15.78 -7.44 1.22
CA ALA A 215 16.64 -8.61 1.40
C ALA A 215 18.01 -8.40 0.72
N LYS A 216 18.00 -7.82 -0.48
CA LYS A 216 19.20 -7.41 -1.22
C LYS A 216 20.07 -6.47 -0.39
N GLY A 217 19.46 -5.42 0.17
CA GLY A 217 20.14 -4.46 1.05
C GLY A 217 20.63 -5.08 2.36
N MET A 218 19.83 -5.93 3.01
CA MET A 218 20.18 -6.58 4.28
C MET A 218 21.34 -7.57 4.13
N LEU A 219 21.30 -8.38 3.07
CA LEU A 219 22.23 -9.49 2.83
C LEU A 219 23.38 -9.16 1.86
N ALA A 220 23.48 -7.92 1.37
CA ALA A 220 24.49 -7.50 0.39
C ALA A 220 24.47 -8.36 -0.89
N LEU A 221 23.28 -8.72 -1.38
CA LEU A 221 23.15 -9.55 -2.56
C LEU A 221 23.40 -8.75 -3.84
N GLU A 222 24.06 -9.37 -4.80
CA GLU A 222 24.19 -8.84 -6.16
C GLU A 222 23.10 -9.42 -7.07
N GLY A 223 22.67 -8.66 -8.07
CA GLY A 223 21.70 -9.11 -9.07
C GLY A 223 20.34 -8.40 -9.04
N GLN A 224 19.45 -8.90 -9.90
CA GLN A 224 18.09 -8.38 -10.07
C GLN A 224 17.16 -8.92 -8.97
N LEU A 225 16.05 -8.23 -8.73
CA LEU A 225 15.07 -8.62 -7.70
C LEU A 225 14.30 -9.92 -7.97
N PRO A 226 13.93 -10.31 -9.20
CA PRO A 226 13.09 -11.49 -9.41
C PRO A 226 13.68 -12.82 -8.90
N PRO A 227 14.97 -13.14 -9.10
CA PRO A 227 15.61 -14.30 -8.47
C PRO A 227 15.53 -14.27 -6.94
N ILE A 228 15.74 -13.10 -6.34
CA ILE A 228 15.69 -12.91 -4.88
C ILE A 228 14.28 -13.16 -4.35
N ILE A 229 13.24 -12.71 -5.06
CA ILE A 229 11.85 -13.00 -4.68
C ILE A 229 11.63 -14.51 -4.58
N VAL A 230 12.00 -15.25 -5.63
CA VAL A 230 11.77 -16.71 -5.70
C VAL A 230 12.54 -17.46 -4.62
N GLN A 231 13.77 -17.05 -4.33
CA GLN A 231 14.65 -17.78 -3.40
C GLN A 231 14.44 -17.38 -1.93
N MET A 232 14.19 -16.11 -1.64
CA MET A 232 14.26 -15.55 -0.28
C MET A 232 12.91 -15.13 0.30
N VAL A 233 11.92 -14.80 -0.54
CA VAL A 233 10.65 -14.22 -0.10
C VAL A 233 9.54 -15.26 -0.19
N LYS A 234 8.98 -15.64 0.95
CA LYS A 234 7.85 -16.56 1.03
C LYS A 234 6.53 -15.80 0.87
N SER A 235 5.62 -16.36 0.08
CA SER A 235 4.23 -15.86 0.05
C SER A 235 3.55 -16.20 1.38
N ALA A 236 2.96 -15.21 2.03
CA ALA A 236 2.28 -15.37 3.31
C ALA A 236 0.87 -16.00 3.20
N ASN A 237 0.45 -16.39 1.99
CA ASN A 237 -0.93 -16.82 1.71
C ASN A 237 -1.19 -18.31 1.96
N THR A 238 -0.17 -19.16 2.10
CA THR A 238 -0.41 -20.56 2.50
C THR A 238 -1.07 -20.66 3.88
N ASP A 239 -0.96 -19.61 4.71
CA ASP A 239 -1.49 -19.56 6.07
C ASP A 239 -2.51 -18.41 6.30
N GLY A 240 -2.92 -17.67 5.26
CA GLY A 240 -3.83 -16.52 5.38
C GLY A 240 -3.31 -15.39 6.28
N LEU A 241 -1.99 -15.22 6.37
CA LEU A 241 -1.35 -14.44 7.41
C LEU A 241 -1.46 -12.92 7.23
N LEU A 242 -1.46 -12.46 5.98
CA LEU A 242 -1.34 -11.04 5.58
C LEU A 242 -2.42 -10.61 4.57
N ASP A 243 -3.56 -11.30 4.55
CA ASP A 243 -4.69 -11.02 3.67
C ASP A 243 -5.91 -10.57 4.50
N ASP A 244 -6.68 -9.61 3.97
CA ASP A 244 -7.81 -8.99 4.68
C ASP A 244 -8.97 -9.98 4.91
N ASP A 245 -9.29 -10.29 6.18
CA ASP A 245 -10.48 -11.05 6.55
C ASP A 245 -11.79 -10.31 6.23
N ASN A 246 -12.82 -11.07 5.85
CA ASN A 246 -14.13 -10.52 5.45
C ASN A 246 -14.86 -9.81 6.60
N ASP A 247 -14.58 -10.17 7.86
CA ASP A 247 -15.31 -9.68 9.04
C ASP A 247 -15.05 -8.20 9.34
N ALA A 248 -13.85 -7.68 9.02
CA ALA A 248 -13.51 -6.27 9.23
C ALA A 248 -14.30 -5.31 8.31
N ARG A 249 -14.80 -5.79 7.17
CA ARG A 249 -15.40 -4.94 6.12
C ARG A 249 -16.72 -4.29 6.56
N GLN A 250 -17.48 -4.93 7.45
CA GLN A 250 -18.74 -4.38 7.92
C GLN A 250 -18.52 -3.10 8.73
N TYR A 251 -17.59 -3.15 9.70
CA TYR A 251 -17.22 -2.00 10.52
C TYR A 251 -16.56 -0.89 9.69
N GLN A 252 -15.64 -1.24 8.78
CA GLN A 252 -15.07 -0.25 7.87
C GLN A 252 -16.13 0.44 7.02
N ARG A 253 -17.18 -0.28 6.61
CA ARG A 253 -18.29 0.30 5.83
C ARG A 253 -19.14 1.27 6.65
N SER A 254 -19.48 0.93 7.90
CA SER A 254 -20.26 1.84 8.77
C SER A 254 -19.49 3.14 9.01
N VAL A 255 -18.19 3.03 9.30
CA VAL A 255 -17.32 4.18 9.53
C VAL A 255 -17.19 5.05 8.27
N LYS A 256 -17.00 4.47 7.10
CA LYS A 256 -16.98 5.23 5.83
C LYS A 256 -18.29 5.98 5.58
N VAL A 257 -19.44 5.38 5.88
CA VAL A 257 -20.74 6.06 5.75
C VAL A 257 -20.84 7.23 6.72
N PHE A 258 -20.42 7.04 7.96
CA PHE A 258 -20.38 8.11 8.96
C PHE A 258 -19.50 9.27 8.50
N LEU A 259 -18.23 9.02 8.16
CA LEU A 259 -17.29 10.06 7.69
C LEU A 259 -17.84 10.80 6.47
N HIS A 260 -18.40 10.05 5.51
CA HIS A 260 -18.99 10.62 4.30
C HIS A 260 -20.19 11.53 4.61
N SER A 261 -21.04 11.17 5.57
CA SER A 261 -22.18 12.00 5.97
C SER A 261 -21.76 13.25 6.75
N TYR A 262 -20.75 13.11 7.61
CA TYR A 262 -20.34 14.16 8.55
C TYR A 262 -19.55 15.26 7.85
N LEU A 263 -18.56 14.88 7.04
CA LEU A 263 -17.66 15.80 6.35
C LEU A 263 -18.33 16.52 5.17
N GLN A 264 -19.60 16.22 4.88
CA GLN A 264 -20.41 16.94 3.89
C GLN A 264 -21.16 18.15 4.46
N GLN A 265 -21.23 18.29 5.79
CA GLN A 265 -21.99 19.38 6.41
C GLN A 265 -21.28 20.73 6.20
N ASP A 266 -22.00 21.72 5.66
CA ASP A 266 -21.46 23.07 5.46
C ASP A 266 -21.54 23.91 6.74
N ARG A 267 -20.71 23.57 7.71
CA ARG A 267 -20.58 24.34 8.95
C ARG A 267 -19.20 24.20 9.53
N CYS A 268 -18.80 25.18 10.33
CA CYS A 268 -17.58 25.08 11.13
C CYS A 268 -17.75 23.97 12.19
N LEU A 269 -16.67 23.26 12.44
CA LEU A 269 -16.58 22.24 13.47
C LEU A 269 -16.65 22.90 14.85
N THR A 270 -17.44 22.29 15.72
CA THR A 270 -17.62 22.61 17.13
C THR A 270 -16.87 21.61 17.99
N GLU A 271 -16.65 21.91 19.28
CA GLU A 271 -16.02 20.98 20.23
C GLU A 271 -16.71 19.60 20.28
N GLU A 272 -18.03 19.53 20.08
CA GLU A 272 -18.75 18.25 20.00
C GLU A 272 -18.34 17.45 18.76
N ASP A 273 -18.11 18.14 17.63
CA ASP A 273 -17.64 17.51 16.40
C ASP A 273 -16.24 16.92 16.57
N PHE A 274 -15.38 17.61 17.31
CA PHE A 274 -14.05 17.12 17.66
C PHE A 274 -14.12 15.84 18.47
N LEU A 275 -15.00 15.77 19.47
CA LEU A 275 -15.20 14.56 20.27
C LEU A 275 -15.79 13.39 19.46
N ARG A 276 -16.67 13.67 18.49
CA ARG A 276 -17.27 12.65 17.62
C ARG A 276 -16.31 12.14 16.56
N LEU A 277 -15.50 13.00 15.97
CA LEU A 277 -14.53 12.66 14.93
C LEU A 277 -13.20 12.17 15.48
N ASN A 278 -12.83 12.54 16.71
CA ASN A 278 -11.58 12.16 17.37
C ASN A 278 -11.80 11.74 18.83
N PRO A 279 -12.65 10.73 19.12
CA PRO A 279 -12.93 10.32 20.51
C PRO A 279 -11.67 9.78 21.21
N THR A 280 -10.70 9.28 20.44
CA THR A 280 -9.40 8.82 20.94
C THR A 280 -8.41 9.93 21.28
N ARG A 281 -8.77 11.21 21.05
CA ARG A 281 -7.94 12.40 21.31
C ARG A 281 -6.54 12.29 20.72
N SER A 282 -6.42 11.76 19.51
CA SER A 282 -5.13 11.71 18.81
C SER A 282 -4.71 13.13 18.41
N ILE A 283 -3.49 13.53 18.79
CA ILE A 283 -2.95 14.90 18.62
C ILE A 283 -2.94 15.30 17.15
N PHE A 284 -2.55 14.39 16.25
CA PHE A 284 -2.48 14.72 14.83
C PHE A 284 -3.87 14.95 14.18
N ILE A 285 -4.88 14.17 14.57
CA ILE A 285 -6.27 14.33 14.08
C ILE A 285 -6.84 15.65 14.59
N GLU A 286 -6.58 15.98 15.85
CA GLU A 286 -6.93 17.26 16.47
C GLU A 286 -6.37 18.44 15.67
N ASN A 287 -5.08 18.40 15.33
CA ASN A 287 -4.43 19.45 14.54
C ASN A 287 -5.02 19.55 13.13
N ALA A 288 -5.34 18.42 12.49
CA ALA A 288 -5.97 18.40 11.17
C ALA A 288 -7.40 18.99 11.21
N LEU A 289 -8.20 18.66 12.24
CA LEU A 289 -9.53 19.24 12.44
C LEU A 289 -9.47 20.76 12.62
N ARG A 290 -8.51 21.26 13.41
CA ARG A 290 -8.29 22.71 13.60
C ARG A 290 -7.89 23.42 12.31
N PHE A 291 -7.04 22.80 11.50
CA PHE A 291 -6.64 23.37 10.20
C PHE A 291 -7.80 23.43 9.22
N ILE A 292 -8.66 22.41 9.21
CA ILE A 292 -9.74 22.29 8.23
C ILE A 292 -10.88 23.25 8.51
N GLU A 293 -11.21 23.47 9.79
CA GLU A 293 -12.33 24.29 10.30
C GLU A 293 -13.72 23.89 9.77
N ASN A 294 -13.95 23.99 8.45
CA ASN A 294 -15.15 23.54 7.75
C ASN A 294 -14.76 22.52 6.65
N PRO A 295 -15.03 21.21 6.86
CA PRO A 295 -14.68 20.14 5.92
C PRO A 295 -15.26 20.32 4.52
N ARG A 296 -16.49 20.85 4.40
CA ARG A 296 -17.13 21.04 3.10
C ARG A 296 -16.46 22.16 2.31
N ARG A 297 -16.16 23.30 2.94
CA ARG A 297 -15.40 24.39 2.31
C ARG A 297 -13.99 23.96 1.93
N MET A 298 -13.35 23.13 2.76
CA MET A 298 -12.07 22.52 2.42
C MET A 298 -12.18 21.64 1.16
N CYS A 299 -13.24 20.83 1.04
CA CYS A 299 -13.49 20.05 -0.18
C CYS A 299 -13.69 20.95 -1.42
N VAL A 300 -14.37 22.10 -1.28
CA VAL A 300 -14.52 23.09 -2.36
C VAL A 300 -13.15 23.62 -2.78
N ARG A 301 -12.32 24.08 -1.83
CA ARG A 301 -10.96 24.58 -2.10
C ARG A 301 -10.10 23.53 -2.80
N ILE A 302 -10.10 22.28 -2.28
CA ILE A 302 -9.37 21.16 -2.90
C ILE A 302 -9.85 20.92 -4.33
N TYR A 303 -11.17 20.94 -4.56
CA TYR A 303 -11.72 20.71 -5.90
C TYR A 303 -11.31 21.80 -6.90
N GLU A 304 -11.30 23.07 -6.49
CA GLU A 304 -10.81 24.17 -7.33
C GLU A 304 -9.34 24.00 -7.71
N MET A 305 -8.49 23.57 -6.77
CA MET A 305 -7.08 23.28 -7.04
C MET A 305 -6.90 22.06 -7.94
N ILE A 306 -7.73 21.02 -7.81
CA ILE A 306 -7.73 19.85 -8.72
C ILE A 306 -8.07 20.27 -10.16
N ILE A 307 -9.02 21.20 -10.34
CA ILE A 307 -9.35 21.73 -11.68
C ILE A 307 -8.13 22.44 -12.27
N LYS A 308 -7.50 23.35 -11.51
CA LYS A 308 -6.30 24.07 -11.98
C LYS A 308 -5.15 23.11 -12.31
N MET A 309 -4.94 22.09 -11.49
CA MET A 309 -3.94 21.05 -11.76
C MET A 309 -4.26 20.28 -13.06
N TYR A 310 -5.52 19.91 -13.27
CA TYR A 310 -5.95 19.26 -14.50
C TYR A 310 -5.75 20.14 -15.74
N GLU A 311 -6.07 21.43 -15.65
CA GLU A 311 -5.85 22.41 -16.71
C GLU A 311 -4.36 22.61 -17.01
N ASN A 312 -3.52 22.67 -15.97
CA ASN A 312 -2.07 22.77 -16.12
C ASN A 312 -1.50 21.54 -16.84
N VAL A 313 -1.89 20.33 -16.43
CA VAL A 313 -1.47 19.08 -17.09
C VAL A 313 -1.90 19.05 -18.57
N LYS A 314 -3.11 19.53 -18.89
CA LYS A 314 -3.57 19.66 -20.28
C LYS A 314 -2.74 20.66 -21.08
N ARG A 315 -2.40 21.80 -20.48
CA ARG A 315 -1.58 22.83 -21.10
C ARG A 315 -0.18 22.30 -21.41
N LEU A 316 0.49 21.69 -20.44
CA LEU A 316 1.82 21.10 -20.60
C LEU A 316 1.83 20.00 -21.66
N LYS A 317 0.81 19.13 -21.66
CA LYS A 317 0.62 18.14 -22.73
C LYS A 317 0.60 18.80 -24.12
N ASN A 318 -0.15 19.88 -24.28
CA ASN A 318 -0.30 20.57 -25.58
C ASN A 318 0.97 21.35 -25.99
N MET A 319 1.81 21.73 -25.03
CA MET A 319 3.10 22.39 -25.29
C MET A 319 4.18 21.40 -25.75
N GLY A 320 3.95 20.09 -25.67
CA GLY A 320 4.96 19.07 -26.01
C GLY A 320 6.12 19.03 -25.03
N THR A 321 5.89 19.34 -23.75
CA THR A 321 6.94 19.40 -22.71
C THR A 321 7.41 18.00 -22.33
N GLY A 322 8.38 17.46 -23.08
CA GLY A 322 8.94 16.13 -22.85
C GLY A 322 7.96 14.99 -23.14
N ASP A 323 8.45 13.89 -23.72
CA ASP A 323 7.54 12.82 -24.18
C ASP A 323 6.97 11.97 -23.03
N ARG A 324 7.63 11.93 -21.86
CA ARG A 324 7.30 11.02 -20.75
C ARG A 324 7.59 11.62 -19.37
N LEU A 325 6.68 11.36 -18.44
CA LEU A 325 6.81 11.61 -17.00
C LEU A 325 7.56 10.44 -16.32
N TYR A 326 7.71 10.52 -15.00
CA TYR A 326 8.37 9.48 -14.21
C TYR A 326 7.79 8.08 -14.49
N MET A 327 8.66 7.07 -14.54
CA MET A 327 8.33 5.68 -14.90
C MET A 327 7.68 5.50 -16.28
N GLY A 328 7.84 6.48 -17.18
CA GLY A 328 7.34 6.38 -18.53
C GLY A 328 5.84 6.68 -18.68
N GLU A 329 5.18 7.21 -17.63
CA GLU A 329 3.79 7.70 -17.70
C GLU A 329 3.68 8.77 -18.80
N THR A 330 2.70 8.63 -19.69
CA THR A 330 2.47 9.63 -20.74
C THR A 330 1.58 10.76 -20.24
N TRP A 331 1.70 11.94 -20.86
CA TRP A 331 0.85 13.08 -20.54
C TRP A 331 -0.65 12.79 -20.68
N ASP A 332 -1.07 11.94 -21.62
CA ASP A 332 -2.45 11.49 -21.73
C ASP A 332 -2.93 10.70 -20.50
N LEU A 333 -2.05 9.90 -19.88
CA LEU A 333 -2.40 9.14 -18.69
C LEU A 333 -2.46 10.03 -17.46
N ALA A 334 -1.53 10.99 -17.34
CA ALA A 334 -1.58 12.02 -16.31
C ALA A 334 -2.83 12.90 -16.43
N GLU A 335 -3.18 13.36 -17.65
CA GLU A 335 -4.41 14.09 -17.93
C GLU A 335 -5.64 13.27 -17.50
N ARG A 336 -5.70 11.99 -17.87
CA ARG A 336 -6.82 11.12 -17.48
C ARG A 336 -6.88 10.86 -15.97
N ARG A 337 -5.73 10.80 -15.29
CA ARG A 337 -5.65 10.62 -13.83
C ARG A 337 -6.27 11.83 -13.11
N TRP A 338 -5.83 13.04 -13.43
CA TRP A 338 -6.37 14.27 -12.86
C TRP A 338 -7.82 14.55 -13.30
N GLY A 339 -8.13 14.37 -14.59
CA GLY A 339 -9.50 14.56 -15.11
C GLY A 339 -10.51 13.58 -14.50
N LYS A 340 -10.08 12.39 -14.11
CA LYS A 340 -10.91 11.45 -13.36
C LYS A 340 -11.18 11.94 -11.94
N LEU A 341 -10.21 12.55 -11.25
CA LEU A 341 -10.45 13.15 -9.93
C LEU A 341 -11.43 14.33 -10.01
N VAL A 342 -11.34 15.18 -11.05
CA VAL A 342 -12.34 16.22 -11.33
C VAL A 342 -13.75 15.61 -11.43
N LYS A 343 -13.89 14.49 -12.14
CA LYS A 343 -15.20 13.84 -12.33
C LYS A 343 -15.70 13.08 -11.10
N ASP A 344 -14.82 12.37 -10.41
CA ASP A 344 -15.19 11.44 -9.34
C ASP A 344 -15.30 12.13 -7.97
N PHE A 345 -14.61 13.25 -7.73
CA PHE A 345 -14.60 13.88 -6.41
C PHE A 345 -15.86 14.73 -6.14
N ARG A 346 -16.42 15.38 -7.16
CA ARG A 346 -17.60 16.25 -7.02
C ARG A 346 -18.75 15.74 -7.89
N HIS A 347 -19.93 15.66 -7.29
CA HIS A 347 -21.16 15.28 -7.95
C HIS A 347 -22.25 16.32 -7.70
N VAL A 348 -23.02 16.62 -8.75
CA VAL A 348 -24.21 17.46 -8.66
C VAL A 348 -25.43 16.57 -8.78
N LYS A 349 -26.25 16.50 -7.73
CA LYS A 349 -27.50 15.74 -7.74
C LYS A 349 -28.51 16.40 -8.68
N ARG A 350 -29.56 15.66 -9.07
CA ARG A 350 -30.70 16.21 -9.85
C ARG A 350 -31.36 17.41 -9.17
N SER A 351 -31.32 17.46 -7.84
CA SER A 351 -31.80 18.60 -7.04
C SER A 351 -30.93 19.87 -7.12
N GLY A 352 -29.78 19.83 -7.81
CA GLY A 352 -28.79 20.91 -7.83
C GLY A 352 -27.82 20.89 -6.65
N GLU A 353 -28.03 20.02 -5.67
CA GLU A 353 -27.16 19.88 -4.50
C GLU A 353 -25.77 19.33 -4.89
N VAL A 354 -24.72 20.00 -4.43
CA VAL A 354 -23.32 19.60 -4.63
C VAL A 354 -22.87 18.70 -3.48
N VAL A 355 -22.44 17.50 -3.83
CA VAL A 355 -21.91 16.47 -2.93
C VAL A 355 -20.49 16.09 -3.32
N PHE A 356 -19.63 15.89 -2.33
CA PHE A 356 -18.27 15.41 -2.51
C PHE A 356 -18.14 13.93 -2.12
N ASP A 357 -17.43 13.14 -2.92
CA ASP A 357 -17.08 11.76 -2.60
C ASP A 357 -15.82 11.75 -1.72
N ILE A 358 -16.03 11.74 -0.40
CA ILE A 358 -14.95 11.72 0.60
C ILE A 358 -14.01 10.53 0.44
N SER A 359 -14.45 9.42 -0.17
CA SER A 359 -13.58 8.27 -0.43
C SER A 359 -12.47 8.54 -1.45
N LYS A 360 -12.50 9.70 -2.11
CA LYS A 360 -11.47 10.16 -3.05
C LYS A 360 -10.36 10.98 -2.41
N ILE A 361 -10.51 11.43 -1.16
CA ILE A 361 -9.48 12.21 -0.47
C ILE A 361 -8.13 11.47 -0.45
N PRO A 362 -8.05 10.16 -0.10
CA PRO A 362 -6.79 9.43 -0.17
C PRO A 362 -6.23 9.33 -1.59
N ASP A 363 -7.10 9.13 -2.60
CA ASP A 363 -6.71 9.08 -4.02
C ASP A 363 -6.10 10.42 -4.49
N ILE A 364 -6.67 11.55 -4.03
CA ILE A 364 -6.18 12.92 -4.33
C ILE A 364 -4.82 13.15 -3.68
N TYR A 365 -4.72 12.88 -2.38
CA TYR A 365 -3.47 13.03 -1.62
C TYR A 365 -2.34 12.19 -2.23
N ASP A 366 -2.63 10.92 -2.58
CA ASP A 366 -1.67 10.04 -3.24
C ASP A 366 -1.20 10.58 -4.61
N CYS A 367 -2.11 11.18 -5.39
CA CYS A 367 -1.77 11.72 -6.70
C CYS A 367 -0.86 12.95 -6.59
N ILE A 368 -1.20 13.92 -5.73
CA ILE A 368 -0.38 15.12 -5.56
C ILE A 368 0.96 14.79 -4.89
N LYS A 369 0.98 13.88 -3.91
CA LYS A 369 2.22 13.40 -3.28
C LYS A 369 3.18 12.78 -4.31
N TYR A 370 2.65 11.91 -5.18
CA TYR A 370 3.44 11.29 -6.25
C TYR A 370 3.98 12.34 -7.23
N ASP A 371 3.12 13.27 -7.68
CA ASP A 371 3.52 14.28 -8.65
C ASP A 371 4.54 15.27 -8.09
N LEU A 372 4.42 15.67 -6.82
CA LEU A 372 5.42 16.51 -6.16
C LEU A 372 6.74 15.76 -5.90
N GLN A 373 6.69 14.46 -5.62
CA GLN A 373 7.90 13.65 -5.42
C GLN A 373 8.68 13.42 -6.72
N HIS A 374 7.96 13.15 -7.81
CA HIS A 374 8.58 12.57 -9.01
C HIS A 374 8.48 13.46 -10.26
N ASN A 375 7.48 14.34 -10.31
CA ASN A 375 7.15 15.15 -11.49
C ASN A 375 7.22 16.67 -11.24
N ALA A 376 7.61 17.13 -10.04
CA ALA A 376 7.55 18.54 -9.64
C ALA A 376 8.27 19.49 -10.62
N ARG A 377 9.44 19.07 -11.14
CA ARG A 377 10.21 19.86 -12.11
C ARG A 377 9.42 20.18 -13.38
N MET A 378 8.56 19.28 -13.84
CA MET A 378 7.75 19.48 -15.04
C MET A 378 6.45 20.22 -14.75
N LEU A 379 5.91 20.06 -13.53
CA LEU A 379 4.60 20.61 -13.15
C LEU A 379 4.67 22.04 -12.59
N ASN A 380 5.84 22.48 -12.10
CA ASN A 380 6.03 23.79 -11.43
C ASN A 380 6.67 24.86 -12.34
N LEU A 381 6.55 24.77 -13.67
CA LEU A 381 7.28 25.66 -14.60
C LEU A 381 6.90 27.15 -14.54
N ASP A 382 5.68 27.49 -14.08
CA ASP A 382 5.14 28.87 -14.15
C ASP A 382 4.70 29.42 -12.78
N ASN A 383 5.49 29.22 -11.73
CA ASN A 383 5.14 29.61 -10.34
C ASN A 383 3.94 28.86 -9.72
N ASP A 384 3.49 27.76 -10.33
CA ASP A 384 2.44 26.88 -9.77
C ASP A 384 2.90 26.06 -8.54
N SER A 385 4.13 26.25 -8.06
CA SER A 385 4.67 25.54 -6.89
C SER A 385 3.81 25.78 -5.65
N GLU A 386 3.41 27.02 -5.39
CA GLU A 386 2.58 27.37 -4.24
C GLU A 386 1.21 26.70 -4.31
N LEU A 387 0.59 26.65 -5.49
CA LEU A 387 -0.70 25.97 -5.69
C LEU A 387 -0.61 24.46 -5.45
N ASN A 388 0.45 23.82 -5.96
CA ASN A 388 0.64 22.38 -5.81
C ASN A 388 0.98 22.00 -4.36
N GLU A 389 1.75 22.84 -3.67
CA GLU A 389 2.04 22.72 -2.24
C GLU A 389 0.76 22.91 -1.40
N ASP A 390 -0.06 23.91 -1.72
CA ASP A 390 -1.37 24.13 -1.08
C ASP A 390 -2.32 22.94 -1.27
N LEU A 391 -2.38 22.38 -2.49
CA LEU A 391 -3.16 21.18 -2.78
C LEU A 391 -2.65 19.99 -1.95
N TYR A 392 -1.34 19.83 -1.83
CA TYR A 392 -0.73 18.81 -0.98
C TYR A 392 -1.12 19.00 0.49
N ILE A 393 -0.93 20.19 1.05
CA ILE A 393 -1.21 20.49 2.47
C ILE A 393 -2.69 20.27 2.78
N CYS A 394 -3.58 20.84 1.97
CA CYS A 394 -5.03 20.73 2.19
C CYS A 394 -5.52 19.28 2.07
N SER A 395 -5.08 18.57 1.02
CA SER A 395 -5.46 17.16 0.83
C SER A 395 -4.85 16.25 1.90
N LYS A 396 -3.63 16.55 2.38
CA LYS A 396 -2.98 15.84 3.49
C LYS A 396 -3.80 15.99 4.77
N HIS A 397 -4.16 17.20 5.20
CA HIS A 397 -4.95 17.37 6.42
C HIS A 397 -6.31 16.66 6.34
N MET A 398 -6.96 16.66 5.17
CA MET A 398 -8.19 15.89 4.97
C MET A 398 -7.91 14.36 5.06
N ALA A 399 -6.80 13.88 4.49
CA ALA A 399 -6.40 12.48 4.55
C ALA A 399 -6.00 12.05 5.98
N ASP A 400 -5.36 12.93 6.75
CA ASP A 400 -4.98 12.71 8.16
C ASP A 400 -6.21 12.50 9.06
N ILE A 401 -7.41 12.93 8.63
CA ILE A 401 -8.67 12.57 9.29
C ILE A 401 -9.24 11.29 8.68
N VAL A 402 -9.41 11.26 7.35
CA VAL A 402 -10.15 10.19 6.68
C VAL A 402 -9.44 8.84 6.84
N VAL A 403 -8.17 8.74 6.47
CA VAL A 403 -7.40 7.49 6.41
C VAL A 403 -7.36 6.73 7.75
N PRO A 404 -6.91 7.33 8.88
CA PRO A 404 -6.84 6.60 10.14
C PRO A 404 -8.23 6.28 10.70
N GLN A 405 -9.24 7.12 10.41
CA GLN A 405 -10.60 6.85 10.85
C GLN A 405 -11.27 5.76 10.02
N GLU A 406 -10.86 5.48 8.78
CA GLU A 406 -11.35 4.29 8.05
C GLU A 406 -11.05 2.97 8.78
N TYR A 407 -10.05 2.96 9.69
CA TYR A 407 -9.70 1.82 10.54
C TYR A 407 -10.36 1.86 11.92
N GLY A 408 -11.45 2.60 12.06
CA GLY A 408 -12.28 2.72 13.27
C GLY A 408 -12.19 4.13 13.86
N ILE A 409 -13.31 4.66 14.37
CA ILE A 409 -13.35 6.00 14.99
C ILE A 409 -13.21 5.87 16.50
N THR A 410 -14.09 5.07 17.10
CA THR A 410 -14.06 4.75 18.52
C THR A 410 -12.98 3.72 18.84
N THR A 411 -12.54 3.66 20.10
CA THR A 411 -11.61 2.64 20.60
C THR A 411 -12.11 1.23 20.27
N GLN A 412 -13.41 0.96 20.45
CA GLN A 412 -13.99 -0.35 20.16
C GLN A 412 -13.92 -0.70 18.68
N GLU A 413 -14.29 0.21 17.78
CA GLU A 413 -14.20 -0.03 16.33
C GLU A 413 -12.75 -0.25 15.88
N LYS A 414 -11.80 0.53 16.43
CA LYS A 414 -10.37 0.38 16.14
C LYS A 414 -9.85 -1.01 16.54
N ILE A 415 -10.28 -1.53 17.69
CA ILE A 415 -9.94 -2.89 18.13
C ILE A 415 -10.61 -3.94 17.23
N MET A 416 -11.91 -3.81 16.94
CA MET A 416 -12.64 -4.80 16.14
C MET A 416 -12.10 -4.92 14.71
N ILE A 417 -11.85 -3.79 14.05
CA ILE A 417 -11.23 -3.76 12.72
C ILE A 417 -9.79 -4.29 12.80
N GLY A 418 -9.04 -3.87 13.82
CA GLY A 418 -7.67 -4.31 14.06
C GLY A 418 -7.57 -5.84 14.22
N GLN A 419 -8.44 -6.43 15.04
CA GLN A 419 -8.52 -7.87 15.27
C GLN A 419 -8.89 -8.61 13.99
N GLY A 420 -9.86 -8.10 13.23
CA GLY A 420 -10.23 -8.68 11.94
C GLY A 420 -9.04 -8.78 10.99
N ILE A 421 -8.20 -7.74 10.88
CA ILE A 421 -7.08 -7.74 9.93
C ILE A 421 -5.83 -8.44 10.48
N CYS A 422 -5.48 -8.24 11.75
CA CYS A 422 -4.16 -8.60 12.28
C CYS A 422 -4.13 -9.86 13.17
N THR A 423 -5.26 -10.53 13.44
CA THR A 423 -5.27 -11.73 14.29
C THR A 423 -4.30 -12.83 13.81
N PRO A 424 -4.27 -13.20 12.51
CA PRO A 424 -3.32 -14.19 12.02
C PRO A 424 -1.87 -13.77 12.28
N LEU A 425 -1.53 -12.52 11.95
CA LEU A 425 -0.20 -11.96 12.14
C LEU A 425 0.22 -11.96 13.61
N ILE A 426 -0.64 -11.53 14.53
CA ILE A 426 -0.34 -11.49 15.97
C ILE A 426 -0.14 -12.91 16.53
N LYS A 427 -0.98 -13.88 16.12
CA LYS A 427 -0.80 -15.28 16.50
C LYS A 427 0.56 -15.81 16.06
N LYS A 428 0.99 -15.47 14.85
CA LYS A 428 2.30 -15.85 14.30
C LYS A 428 3.46 -15.19 15.05
N LEU A 429 3.40 -13.89 15.30
CA LEU A 429 4.41 -13.15 16.07
C LEU A 429 4.59 -13.78 17.46
N ARG A 430 3.48 -14.04 18.16
CA ARG A 430 3.49 -14.72 19.46
C ARG A 430 4.11 -16.12 19.38
N SER A 431 3.77 -16.90 18.34
CA SER A 431 4.34 -18.23 18.14
C SER A 431 5.84 -18.19 17.89
N ASP A 432 6.34 -17.22 17.10
CA ASP A 432 7.78 -17.09 16.85
C ASP A 432 8.55 -16.67 18.11
N LEU A 433 7.98 -15.80 18.95
CA LEU A 433 8.57 -15.44 20.25
C LEU A 433 8.60 -16.65 21.19
N LYS A 434 7.47 -17.36 21.35
CA LYS A 434 7.38 -18.55 22.22
C LYS A 434 8.40 -19.63 21.86
N ARG A 435 8.59 -19.91 20.57
CA ARG A 435 9.60 -20.88 20.12
C ARG A 435 11.04 -20.48 20.49
N CYS A 436 11.32 -19.20 20.71
CA CYS A 436 12.64 -18.76 21.18
C CYS A 436 12.81 -18.97 22.69
N ILE A 437 11.71 -19.04 23.44
CA ILE A 437 11.68 -19.26 24.89
C ILE A 437 11.70 -20.77 25.20
N GLU A 438 10.83 -21.54 24.53
CA GLU A 438 10.59 -22.98 24.79
C GLU A 438 11.76 -23.88 24.34
N GLY A 439 12.79 -23.33 23.69
CA GLY A 439 14.07 -24.01 23.53
C GLY A 439 14.04 -25.34 22.77
N THR A 440 13.02 -25.63 21.95
CA THR A 440 12.98 -26.83 21.06
C THR A 440 14.06 -26.72 19.99
N ALA A 441 15.31 -26.88 20.41
CA ALA A 441 16.52 -26.84 19.61
C ALA A 441 16.76 -28.20 18.92
N GLU A 442 16.21 -29.30 19.44
CA GLU A 442 16.51 -30.64 18.95
C GLU A 442 16.08 -30.88 17.50
N GLU A 443 14.89 -30.43 17.08
CA GLU A 443 14.44 -30.59 15.68
C GLU A 443 15.10 -29.60 14.72
N GLU A 444 15.44 -28.39 15.17
CA GLU A 444 16.08 -27.37 14.32
C GLU A 444 17.60 -27.51 14.20
N ASN A 445 18.24 -28.33 15.04
CA ASN A 445 19.68 -28.60 15.01
C ASN A 445 20.12 -29.49 13.83
N LEU A 446 19.19 -30.21 13.18
CA LEU A 446 19.51 -31.14 12.09
C LEU A 446 20.06 -30.48 10.83
N THR A 447 19.79 -29.19 10.60
CA THR A 447 20.28 -28.42 9.44
C THR A 447 21.29 -27.33 9.81
N ARG A 448 21.83 -27.35 11.04
CA ARG A 448 22.78 -26.33 11.52
C ARG A 448 24.21 -26.77 11.29
N LEU A 449 25.08 -25.81 11.00
CA LEU A 449 26.53 -26.06 10.95
C LEU A 449 26.99 -26.47 12.36
N ASP A 450 27.78 -27.54 12.46
CA ASP A 450 28.33 -27.98 13.74
C ASP A 450 29.19 -26.85 14.35
N PRO A 451 28.88 -26.39 15.58
CA PRO A 451 29.66 -25.35 16.26
C PRO A 451 31.16 -25.67 16.34
N ARG A 452 31.54 -26.96 16.35
CA ARG A 452 32.94 -27.42 16.34
C ARG A 452 33.69 -27.10 15.05
N ALA A 453 32.97 -26.87 13.94
CA ALA A 453 33.56 -26.43 12.68
C ALA A 453 33.86 -24.92 12.63
N SER A 454 33.47 -24.16 13.67
CA SER A 454 33.63 -22.70 13.75
C SER A 454 34.53 -22.28 14.91
N THR A 455 35.81 -22.67 14.86
CA THR A 455 36.81 -22.42 15.91
C THR A 455 37.13 -20.93 16.13
N ASP A 456 36.95 -20.10 15.11
CA ASP A 456 37.34 -18.68 15.12
C ASP A 456 36.21 -17.74 15.57
N ILE A 457 35.10 -18.30 16.10
CA ILE A 457 33.92 -17.55 16.50
C ILE A 457 33.80 -17.54 18.02
N ALA A 458 33.85 -16.36 18.65
CA ALA A 458 33.75 -16.21 20.11
C ALA A 458 32.43 -16.70 20.74
N THR A 459 31.36 -16.82 19.95
CA THR A 459 30.02 -17.26 20.38
C THR A 459 29.42 -18.26 19.38
N PRO A 460 29.97 -19.48 19.29
CA PRO A 460 29.63 -20.42 18.21
C PRO A 460 28.22 -21.01 18.37
N TYR A 461 27.72 -21.08 19.60
CA TYR A 461 26.36 -21.56 19.93
C TYR A 461 25.27 -20.49 19.84
N ARG A 462 25.63 -19.23 19.51
CA ARG A 462 24.66 -18.13 19.47
C ARG A 462 23.91 -18.14 18.15
N HIS A 463 22.60 -18.29 18.24
CA HIS A 463 21.68 -18.22 17.11
C HIS A 463 20.72 -17.04 17.26
N VAL A 464 20.39 -16.40 16.14
CA VAL A 464 19.37 -15.36 16.09
C VAL A 464 18.30 -15.75 15.10
N ARG A 465 17.05 -15.79 15.56
CA ARG A 465 15.88 -15.94 14.70
C ARG A 465 15.44 -14.57 14.20
N THR A 466 15.28 -14.43 12.89
CA THR A 466 14.70 -13.23 12.28
C THR A 466 13.51 -13.58 11.41
N ARG A 467 12.40 -12.86 11.61
CA ARG A 467 11.18 -12.99 10.82
C ARG A 467 10.75 -11.60 10.36
N LEU A 468 10.72 -11.40 9.05
CA LEU A 468 10.35 -10.12 8.44
C LEU A 468 9.03 -10.29 7.70
N TYR A 469 8.06 -9.42 7.98
CA TYR A 469 6.71 -9.45 7.44
C TYR A 469 6.44 -8.17 6.66
N PHE A 470 6.46 -8.26 5.32
CA PHE A 470 6.18 -7.15 4.43
C PHE A 470 4.69 -7.09 4.09
N THR A 471 4.09 -5.91 4.26
CA THR A 471 2.64 -5.75 4.19
C THR A 471 2.19 -4.39 3.63
N SER A 472 0.86 -4.22 3.55
CA SER A 472 0.16 -3.01 3.14
C SER A 472 0.01 -2.01 4.29
N GLU A 473 -0.43 -0.79 3.95
CA GLU A 473 -0.83 0.23 4.91
C GLU A 473 -1.92 -0.25 5.89
N SER A 474 -2.88 -1.06 5.42
CA SER A 474 -4.01 -1.53 6.24
C SER A 474 -3.57 -2.33 7.46
N HIS A 475 -2.54 -3.17 7.30
CA HIS A 475 -1.98 -3.95 8.40
C HIS A 475 -1.26 -3.09 9.41
N ILE A 476 -0.53 -2.05 8.97
CA ILE A 476 0.16 -1.15 9.90
C ILE A 476 -0.86 -0.37 10.74
N HIS A 477 -1.86 0.26 10.14
CA HIS A 477 -2.90 0.96 10.92
C HIS A 477 -3.60 0.04 11.91
N SER A 478 -3.98 -1.16 11.46
CA SER A 478 -4.66 -2.17 12.28
C SER A 478 -3.80 -2.65 13.44
N LEU A 479 -2.53 -2.96 13.19
CA LEU A 479 -1.59 -3.40 14.22
C LEU A 479 -1.30 -2.28 15.23
N MET A 480 -1.10 -1.04 14.76
CA MET A 480 -0.88 0.11 15.64
C MET A 480 -2.12 0.43 16.49
N ASN A 481 -3.32 0.28 15.94
CA ASN A 481 -4.56 0.40 16.72
C ASN A 481 -4.62 -0.65 17.83
N LEU A 482 -4.25 -1.90 17.55
CA LEU A 482 -4.21 -2.96 18.57
C LEU A 482 -3.13 -2.71 19.63
N LEU A 483 -1.97 -2.18 19.26
CA LEU A 483 -0.94 -1.80 20.25
C LEU A 483 -1.40 -0.68 21.16
N ARG A 484 -2.05 0.35 20.59
CA ARG A 484 -2.50 1.54 21.34
C ARG A 484 -3.70 1.26 22.23
N TYR A 485 -4.65 0.47 21.74
CA TYR A 485 -5.98 0.33 22.35
C TYR A 485 -6.28 -1.07 22.86
N GLY A 486 -5.48 -2.08 22.50
CA GLY A 486 -5.70 -3.47 22.88
C GLY A 486 -5.26 -3.84 24.30
N GLY A 487 -4.80 -2.88 25.11
CA GLY A 487 -4.50 -3.09 26.52
C GLY A 487 -3.21 -3.89 26.79
N LEU A 488 -2.18 -3.74 25.94
CA LEU A 488 -0.92 -4.49 26.09
C LEU A 488 -0.15 -4.16 27.37
N VAL A 489 -0.10 -2.87 27.76
CA VAL A 489 0.62 -2.37 28.94
C VAL A 489 -0.29 -1.43 29.73
N THR A 490 -0.22 -1.49 31.06
CA THR A 490 -0.97 -0.61 31.97
C THR A 490 -0.47 0.83 31.91
N ALA A 491 -1.37 1.81 32.04
CA ALA A 491 -1.12 3.25 31.88
C ALA A 491 -0.16 3.91 32.90
N LEU A 492 0.50 3.15 33.78
CA LEU A 492 1.41 3.65 34.81
C LEU A 492 2.88 3.72 34.35
N ASP A 493 3.22 3.13 33.22
CA ASP A 493 4.57 3.15 32.66
C ASP A 493 4.83 4.45 31.88
N LYS A 494 5.77 5.28 32.37
CA LYS A 494 6.15 6.56 31.74
C LYS A 494 6.80 6.40 30.36
N GLN A 495 7.53 5.32 30.12
CA GLN A 495 8.10 5.02 28.80
C GLN A 495 6.98 4.66 27.82
N TRP A 496 6.00 3.88 28.27
CA TRP A 496 4.82 3.56 27.47
C TRP A 496 3.98 4.80 27.16
N GLU A 497 3.75 5.67 28.15
CA GLU A 497 3.03 6.93 27.98
C GLU A 497 3.69 7.84 26.91
N ARG A 498 5.02 7.98 26.96
CA ARG A 498 5.81 8.70 25.96
C ARG A 498 5.70 8.05 24.58
N ALA A 499 5.73 6.72 24.50
CA ALA A 499 5.54 5.99 23.25
C ALA A 499 4.15 6.27 22.65
N MET A 500 3.10 6.17 23.46
CA MET A 500 1.72 6.46 23.04
C MET A 500 1.55 7.92 22.62
N THR A 501 2.21 8.85 23.31
CA THR A 501 2.22 10.27 22.94
C THR A 501 2.89 10.47 21.58
N PHE A 502 4.06 9.86 21.35
CA PHE A 502 4.72 9.87 20.05
C PHE A 502 3.81 9.31 18.95
N LEU A 503 3.23 8.13 19.15
CA LEU A 503 2.29 7.52 18.20
C LEU A 503 1.06 8.40 17.91
N SER A 504 0.58 9.14 18.91
CA SER A 504 -0.54 10.08 18.74
C SER A 504 -0.16 11.36 17.99
N SER A 505 1.13 11.63 17.79
CA SER A 505 1.65 12.77 17.03
C SER A 505 2.06 12.42 15.59
N VAL A 506 2.21 11.12 15.28
CA VAL A 506 2.55 10.64 13.94
C VAL A 506 1.36 10.89 13.01
N THR A 507 1.57 11.72 11.99
CA THR A 507 0.51 12.15 11.06
C THR A 507 0.19 11.08 10.02
N GLU A 508 1.21 10.35 9.54
CA GLU A 508 1.06 9.28 8.57
C GLU A 508 2.02 8.12 8.88
N PHE A 509 1.58 6.89 8.65
CA PHE A 509 2.45 5.72 8.63
C PHE A 509 3.04 5.56 7.25
N ASN A 510 4.02 6.38 6.88
CA ASN A 510 4.55 6.53 5.53
C ASN A 510 5.18 5.24 4.96
N TYR A 511 5.59 5.26 3.69
CA TYR A 511 6.29 4.14 3.06
C TYR A 511 7.46 3.64 3.93
N MET A 512 7.67 2.32 3.95
CA MET A 512 8.66 1.67 4.82
C MET A 512 8.41 1.79 6.34
N ALA A 513 7.29 2.34 6.81
CA ALA A 513 6.93 2.31 8.24
C ALA A 513 7.05 0.90 8.82
N GLN A 514 7.62 0.81 10.01
CA GLN A 514 8.02 -0.47 10.57
C GLN A 514 7.84 -0.54 12.08
N LEU A 515 7.39 -1.71 12.53
CA LEU A 515 7.38 -2.14 13.91
C LEU A 515 8.39 -3.27 14.09
N VAL A 516 9.34 -3.13 15.00
CA VAL A 516 10.39 -4.12 15.27
C VAL A 516 10.31 -4.58 16.72
N LEU A 517 10.19 -5.89 16.93
CA LEU A 517 10.24 -6.53 18.23
C LEU A 517 11.59 -7.22 18.36
N MET A 518 12.33 -6.92 19.42
CA MET A 518 13.61 -7.53 19.72
C MET A 518 13.52 -8.27 21.06
N LEU A 519 13.74 -9.57 21.04
CA LEU A 519 13.78 -10.42 22.23
C LEU A 519 15.22 -10.67 22.64
N TYR A 520 15.54 -10.29 23.87
CA TYR A 520 16.82 -10.54 24.51
C TYR A 520 16.65 -11.55 25.64
N GLU A 521 17.70 -12.33 25.88
CA GLU A 521 17.77 -13.30 26.96
C GLU A 521 19.00 -13.01 27.84
N ASP A 522 18.82 -13.00 29.15
CA ASP A 522 19.90 -13.00 30.12
C ASP A 522 20.18 -14.43 30.60
N THR A 523 21.19 -15.06 30.02
CA THR A 523 21.58 -16.43 30.36
C THR A 523 22.19 -16.57 31.77
N THR A 524 22.41 -15.46 32.48
CA THR A 524 22.86 -15.49 33.88
C THR A 524 21.71 -15.67 34.87
N LYS A 525 20.46 -15.49 34.42
CA LYS A 525 19.25 -15.66 35.22
C LYS A 525 18.73 -17.10 35.12
N ASP A 526 18.00 -17.52 36.14
CA ASP A 526 17.36 -18.84 36.19
C ASP A 526 16.42 -19.08 35.01
N VAL A 527 16.26 -20.34 34.58
CA VAL A 527 15.41 -20.72 33.43
C VAL A 527 13.96 -20.32 33.62
N GLU A 528 13.46 -20.37 34.86
CA GLU A 528 12.08 -20.02 35.20
C GLU A 528 11.92 -18.56 35.65
N SER A 529 12.98 -17.74 35.54
CA SER A 529 12.93 -16.34 35.96
C SER A 529 12.19 -15.45 34.96
N ASP A 530 11.20 -14.69 35.43
CA ASP A 530 10.52 -13.66 34.64
C ASP A 530 11.47 -12.53 34.18
N GLU A 531 12.62 -12.35 34.85
CA GLU A 531 13.65 -11.38 34.47
C GLU A 531 14.62 -11.91 33.40
N ARG A 532 14.50 -13.18 33.00
CA ARG A 532 15.39 -13.79 32.00
C ARG A 532 15.20 -13.19 30.62
N PHE A 533 13.97 -12.80 30.27
CA PHE A 533 13.66 -12.30 28.94
C PHE A 533 13.28 -10.83 28.95
N HIS A 534 13.81 -10.09 27.97
CA HIS A 534 13.50 -8.68 27.78
C HIS A 534 13.03 -8.45 26.34
N VAL A 535 11.88 -7.80 26.17
CA VAL A 535 11.32 -7.48 24.85
C VAL A 535 11.36 -5.97 24.64
N GLU A 536 11.98 -5.55 23.55
CA GLU A 536 11.95 -4.16 23.10
C GLU A 536 11.00 -4.01 21.91
N LEU A 537 10.24 -2.92 21.89
CA LEU A 537 9.31 -2.59 20.81
C LEU A 537 9.71 -1.26 20.18
N HIS A 538 10.28 -1.32 18.99
CA HIS A 538 10.71 -0.13 18.25
C HIS A 538 9.69 0.18 17.15
N PHE A 539 9.34 1.45 17.02
CA PHE A 539 8.46 1.90 15.94
C PHE A 539 9.08 3.06 15.17
N SER A 540 8.99 3.01 13.83
CA SER A 540 9.32 4.14 12.97
C SER A 540 8.17 4.45 12.00
N PRO A 541 7.86 5.74 11.81
CA PRO A 541 6.78 6.18 10.93
C PRO A 541 7.10 6.02 9.44
N GLY A 542 8.32 5.58 9.08
CA GLY A 542 8.74 5.32 7.70
C GLY A 542 9.55 6.46 7.08
N ALA A 543 9.57 6.48 5.74
CA ALA A 543 10.31 7.44 4.95
C ALA A 543 9.82 8.89 5.19
N LEU A 544 10.75 9.84 5.08
CA LEU A 544 10.44 11.26 5.24
C LEU A 544 9.51 11.75 4.11
N PRO A 545 8.49 12.58 4.44
CA PRO A 545 7.63 13.19 3.43
C PRO A 545 8.42 14.17 2.55
N CYS A 546 7.93 14.39 1.32
CA CYS A 546 8.58 15.27 0.34
C CYS A 546 8.49 16.76 0.69
N ILE A 547 7.46 17.15 1.42
CA ILE A 547 7.31 18.49 1.99
C ILE A 547 7.32 18.30 3.51
N GLN A 548 8.28 18.93 4.17
CA GLN A 548 8.33 19.00 5.63
C GLN A 548 7.19 19.89 6.12
N THR A 549 6.02 19.30 6.35
CA THR A 549 5.06 19.87 7.30
C THR A 549 5.73 19.88 8.68
N THR A 550 5.44 20.85 9.54
CA THR A 550 6.10 21.19 10.83
C THR A 550 6.11 20.10 11.93
N HIS A 551 6.10 18.82 11.57
CA HIS A 551 5.80 17.70 12.45
C HIS A 551 6.92 16.66 12.51
N VAL A 552 6.95 15.97 13.65
CA VAL A 552 8.05 15.12 14.15
C VAL A 552 8.59 14.19 13.07
N ALA A 553 9.78 14.54 12.58
CA ALA A 553 10.49 13.78 11.57
C ALA A 553 11.33 12.65 12.21
N GLY A 554 11.25 11.45 11.60
CA GLY A 554 12.43 10.65 11.26
C GLY A 554 13.29 10.01 12.35
N LEU A 555 12.94 10.04 13.63
CA LEU A 555 13.64 9.27 14.66
C LEU A 555 12.63 8.35 15.32
N GLY A 556 12.74 7.05 15.01
CA GLY A 556 11.89 6.02 15.60
C GLY A 556 11.95 6.06 17.13
N TYR A 557 10.88 5.59 17.77
CA TYR A 557 10.76 5.53 19.22
C TYR A 557 11.14 4.14 19.73
N ARG A 558 11.84 4.07 20.87
CA ARG A 558 12.30 2.84 21.54
C ARG A 558 11.53 2.52 22.81
#